data_AF-A0A2V8Y360-F1
#
_entry.id   AF-A0A2V8Y360-F1
#
_cell.length_a   1.000
_cell.length_b   1.000
_cell.length_c   1.000
_cell.angle_alpha   90.00
_cell.angle_beta   90.00
_cell.angle_gamma   90.00
#
_symmetry.space_group_name_H-M   'P 1'
#
loop_
_entity.id
_entity.type
_entity.pdbx_description
1 polymer ?
#
loop_
_entity_poly.entity_id
_entity_poly.type
_entity_poly.pdbx_seq_one_letter_code
_entity_poly.pdbx_strand_id
1 'polypeptide(L)'
;TERLGFGHPPFSRDELDQINTKTRKRALDRAGLRKLWQDALNAGSIKQMTDGLKASDEALPRGFVLANTIAALLIQSVYIFFAMLEFLGRTLGRVRWTHDFWNFVLTILGIAAAVSLPWSLLALWRLIRHGTPERSISQIGRAVLDALEYEGSIDQRAGDFRVYANRNKDGTVFCCIGGGTGQEQATFLRALREMLRPVDNPRYLLARRKIWRIFREDYFAVPDVLARKKEFAEFFAQRWKRLVGPVQLVFTRTAEGRKLLLRARNYSLSGAFQKRTERVSCWK
;
A
#
# COMPACT_ATOMS: atom_id res chain seq x y z
N THR A 1 28.20 25.30 -4.07
CA THR A 1 28.78 25.55 -5.40
C THR A 1 28.41 24.47 -6.41
N GLU A 2 28.27 23.19 -5.99
CA GLU A 2 27.77 22.09 -6.85
C GLU A 2 26.42 22.37 -7.52
N ARG A 3 25.44 22.92 -6.79
CA ARG A 3 24.12 23.26 -7.35
C ARG A 3 24.15 24.29 -8.49
N LEU A 4 25.16 25.14 -8.53
CA LEU A 4 25.32 26.17 -9.56
C LEU A 4 26.31 25.74 -10.66
N GLY A 5 26.93 24.56 -10.52
CA GLY A 5 27.93 24.05 -11.47
C GLY A 5 29.25 24.81 -11.46
N PHE A 6 29.55 25.60 -10.42
CA PHE A 6 30.74 26.45 -10.37
C PHE A 6 32.00 25.76 -9.82
N GLY A 7 31.97 24.46 -9.51
CA GLY A 7 33.13 23.73 -8.96
C GLY A 7 33.33 23.90 -7.45
N HIS A 8 34.54 23.66 -6.94
CA HIS A 8 34.88 23.82 -5.52
C HIS A 8 35.90 24.95 -5.33
N PRO A 9 35.77 25.76 -4.25
CA PRO A 9 36.75 26.79 -3.91
C PRO A 9 38.12 26.18 -3.54
N PRO A 10 39.22 26.95 -3.57
CA PRO A 10 39.28 28.40 -3.79
C PRO A 10 39.26 28.80 -5.27
N PHE A 11 38.52 29.86 -5.59
CA PHE A 11 38.44 30.41 -6.94
C PHE A 11 39.55 31.45 -7.17
N SER A 12 40.16 31.41 -8.35
CA SER A 12 41.09 32.47 -8.77
C SER A 12 40.33 33.75 -9.18
N ARG A 13 41.01 34.90 -9.20
CA ARG A 13 40.41 36.16 -9.65
C ARG A 13 39.92 36.08 -11.10
N ASP A 14 40.68 35.41 -11.96
CA ASP A 14 40.34 35.24 -13.37
C ASP A 14 39.08 34.36 -13.54
N GLU A 15 38.93 33.32 -12.73
CA GLU A 15 37.72 32.48 -12.72
C GLU A 15 36.48 33.27 -12.29
N LEU A 16 36.60 34.12 -11.27
CA LEU A 16 35.51 34.98 -10.81
C LEU A 16 35.10 35.99 -11.90
N ASP A 17 36.06 36.59 -12.60
CA ASP A 17 35.77 37.53 -13.69
C ASP A 17 35.12 36.85 -14.89
N GLN A 18 35.51 35.60 -15.20
CA GLN A 18 34.85 34.79 -16.22
C GLN A 18 33.40 34.43 -15.84
N ILE A 19 33.14 34.08 -14.57
CA ILE A 19 31.78 33.81 -14.07
C ILE A 19 30.94 35.09 -14.13
N ASN A 20 31.49 36.21 -13.70
CA ASN A 20 30.79 37.51 -13.69
C ASN A 20 30.44 37.98 -15.12
N THR A 21 31.38 37.88 -16.07
CA THR A 21 31.13 38.25 -17.46
C THR A 21 30.07 37.34 -18.11
N LYS A 22 30.11 36.02 -17.88
CA LYS A 22 29.06 35.09 -18.33
C LYS A 22 27.70 35.41 -17.71
N THR A 23 27.66 35.71 -16.41
CA THR A 23 26.42 36.03 -15.69
C THR A 23 25.83 37.36 -16.19
N ARG A 24 26.67 38.37 -16.40
CA ARG A 24 26.26 39.67 -16.96
C ARG A 24 25.70 39.54 -18.38
N LYS A 25 26.35 38.75 -19.25
CA LYS A 25 25.84 38.47 -20.60
C LYS A 25 24.46 37.79 -20.56
N ARG A 26 24.28 36.80 -19.69
CA ARG A 26 22.98 36.13 -19.48
C ARG A 26 21.91 37.06 -18.91
N ALA A 27 22.28 37.99 -18.03
CA ALA A 27 21.34 38.95 -17.43
C ALA A 27 20.84 40.00 -18.44
N LEU A 28 21.67 40.34 -19.45
CA LEU A 28 21.28 41.25 -20.53
C LEU A 28 20.30 40.58 -21.51
N ASP A 29 20.41 39.27 -21.74
CA ASP A 29 19.50 38.53 -22.61
C ASP A 29 18.24 38.03 -21.87
N ARG A 30 17.28 38.95 -21.65
CA ARG A 30 16.01 38.63 -20.99
C ARG A 30 15.15 37.64 -21.78
N ALA A 31 15.22 37.66 -23.11
CA ALA A 31 14.41 36.80 -23.98
C ALA A 31 14.93 35.36 -23.97
N GLY A 32 16.25 35.18 -24.07
CA GLY A 32 16.90 33.88 -23.94
C GLY A 32 16.74 33.29 -22.54
N LEU A 33 16.82 34.12 -21.49
CA LEU A 33 16.51 33.68 -20.13
C LEU A 33 15.07 33.15 -20.05
N ARG A 34 14.09 33.90 -20.55
CA ARG A 34 12.69 33.44 -20.57
C ARG A 34 12.52 32.10 -21.29
N LYS A 35 13.14 31.91 -22.45
CA LYS A 35 13.11 30.61 -23.15
C LYS A 35 13.74 29.49 -22.32
N LEU A 36 14.93 29.70 -21.74
CA LEU A 36 15.58 28.71 -20.87
C LEU A 36 14.71 28.33 -19.67
N TRP A 37 14.04 29.30 -19.05
CA TRP A 37 13.08 29.05 -17.97
C TRP A 37 11.87 28.27 -18.48
N GLN A 38 11.31 28.64 -19.64
CA GLN A 38 10.20 27.92 -20.26
C GLN A 38 10.59 26.47 -20.61
N ASP A 39 11.78 26.26 -21.16
CA ASP A 39 12.32 24.95 -21.52
C ASP A 39 12.63 24.11 -20.28
N ALA A 40 13.16 24.71 -19.22
CA ALA A 40 13.37 24.03 -17.94
C ALA A 40 12.05 23.66 -17.26
N LEU A 41 11.03 24.52 -17.33
CA LEU A 41 9.68 24.24 -16.82
C LEU A 41 8.98 23.17 -17.67
N ASN A 42 9.14 23.20 -19.00
CA ASN A 42 8.59 22.20 -19.90
C ASN A 42 9.30 20.85 -19.77
N ALA A 43 10.63 20.83 -19.61
CA ALA A 43 11.39 19.64 -19.27
C ALA A 43 11.03 19.11 -17.87
N GLY A 44 10.71 20.01 -16.94
CA GLY A 44 10.17 19.71 -15.61
C GLY A 44 8.71 19.26 -15.59
N SER A 45 7.93 19.49 -16.66
CA SER A 45 6.56 18.95 -16.77
C SER A 45 6.54 17.42 -16.88
N ILE A 46 7.65 16.85 -17.39
CA ILE A 46 7.89 15.41 -17.41
C ILE A 46 8.31 14.92 -16.01
N LYS A 47 8.84 15.83 -15.19
CA LYS A 47 9.43 15.53 -13.89
C LYS A 47 8.93 16.40 -12.73
N GLN A 48 7.69 16.18 -12.32
CA GLN A 48 7.09 16.94 -11.23
C GLN A 48 7.55 16.40 -9.88
N MET A 49 8.18 17.26 -9.08
CA MET A 49 8.46 17.00 -7.66
C MET A 49 7.13 16.80 -6.96
N THR A 50 6.78 15.54 -6.74
CA THR A 50 5.56 15.15 -6.07
C THR A 50 5.94 14.68 -4.67
N ASP A 51 5.27 15.24 -3.68
CA ASP A 51 5.43 14.72 -2.33
C ASP A 51 4.81 13.32 -2.27
N GLY A 52 5.58 12.36 -1.76
CA GLY A 52 5.15 10.98 -1.59
C GLY A 52 5.17 10.59 -0.12
N LEU A 53 4.35 9.60 0.21
CA LEU A 53 4.43 8.96 1.53
C LEU A 53 5.21 7.64 1.40
N LYS A 54 6.31 7.53 2.16
CA LYS A 54 7.07 6.27 2.30
C LYS A 54 6.49 5.49 3.47
N ALA A 55 5.87 4.37 3.17
CA ALA A 55 5.40 3.42 4.16
C ALA A 55 6.28 2.17 4.14
N SER A 56 6.63 1.68 5.33
CA SER A 56 7.30 0.39 5.49
C SER A 56 6.36 -0.75 5.11
N ASP A 57 6.88 -1.81 4.48
CA ASP A 57 6.12 -3.01 4.04
C ASP A 57 5.29 -3.65 5.18
N GLU A 58 5.74 -3.50 6.43
CA GLU A 58 5.07 -4.01 7.63
C GLU A 58 3.85 -3.21 8.08
N ALA A 59 3.78 -1.92 7.74
CA ALA A 59 2.65 -1.06 8.12
C ALA A 59 1.43 -1.25 7.19
N LEU A 60 1.64 -1.90 6.05
CA LEU A 60 0.57 -2.20 5.10
C LEU A 60 -0.14 -3.49 5.52
N PRO A 61 -1.47 -3.58 5.35
CA PRO A 61 -2.17 -4.82 5.56
C PRO A 61 -1.59 -5.85 4.59
N ARG A 62 -0.71 -6.73 5.10
CA ARG A 62 -0.19 -7.86 4.34
C ARG A 62 -1.40 -8.70 3.95
N GLY A 63 -1.59 -8.84 2.64
CA GLY A 63 -2.71 -9.56 2.06
C GLY A 63 -2.83 -10.93 2.70
N PHE A 64 -3.94 -11.10 3.42
CA PHE A 64 -4.63 -12.26 4.02
C PHE A 64 -4.46 -13.63 3.32
N VAL A 65 -3.80 -13.66 2.18
CA VAL A 65 -3.84 -14.78 1.27
C VAL A 65 -2.67 -15.73 1.47
N LEU A 66 -1.54 -15.29 2.02
CA LEU A 66 -0.40 -16.19 2.30
C LEU A 66 -0.77 -17.31 3.26
N ALA A 67 -1.36 -17.04 4.43
CA ALA A 67 -1.64 -18.11 5.40
C ALA A 67 -2.64 -19.15 4.88
N ASN A 68 -3.73 -18.71 4.24
CA ASN A 68 -4.75 -19.62 3.72
C ASN A 68 -4.29 -20.37 2.46
N THR A 69 -3.44 -19.74 1.64
CA THR A 69 -2.84 -20.37 0.46
C THR A 69 -1.72 -21.33 0.88
N ILE A 70 -0.89 -20.98 1.86
CA ILE A 70 0.13 -21.86 2.43
C ILE A 70 -0.55 -23.08 3.08
N ALA A 71 -1.62 -22.88 3.85
CA ALA A 71 -2.36 -23.99 4.45
C ALA A 71 -3.00 -24.90 3.37
N ALA A 72 -3.62 -24.32 2.34
CA ALA A 72 -4.19 -25.10 1.23
C ALA A 72 -3.11 -25.81 0.40
N LEU A 73 -1.98 -25.16 0.13
CA LEU A 73 -0.84 -25.74 -0.57
C LEU A 73 -0.17 -26.83 0.25
N LEU A 74 -0.09 -26.71 1.58
CA LEU A 74 0.39 -27.77 2.47
C LEU A 74 -0.53 -28.99 2.44
N ILE A 75 -1.86 -28.78 2.46
CA ILE A 75 -2.83 -29.88 2.32
C ILE A 75 -2.66 -30.57 0.96
N GLN A 76 -2.47 -29.79 -0.12
CA GLN A 76 -2.19 -30.33 -1.46
C GLN A 76 -0.82 -31.04 -1.52
N SER A 77 0.22 -30.53 -0.87
CA SER A 77 1.54 -31.17 -0.86
C SER A 77 1.53 -32.48 -0.07
N VAL A 78 0.80 -32.53 1.04
CA VAL A 78 0.58 -33.75 1.82
C VAL A 78 -0.19 -34.78 0.98
N TYR A 79 -1.22 -34.36 0.24
CA TYR A 79 -1.93 -35.24 -0.69
C TYR A 79 -1.02 -35.82 -1.77
N ILE A 80 -0.24 -34.97 -2.45
CA ILE A 80 0.69 -35.39 -3.51
C ILE A 80 1.77 -36.30 -2.94
N PHE A 81 2.29 -36.00 -1.74
CA PHE A 81 3.29 -36.82 -1.07
C PHE A 81 2.78 -38.24 -0.77
N PHE A 82 1.58 -38.35 -0.20
CA PHE A 82 0.97 -39.67 0.05
C PHE A 82 0.62 -40.41 -1.24
N ALA A 83 0.14 -39.72 -2.27
CA ALA A 83 -0.11 -40.31 -3.58
C ALA A 83 1.18 -40.81 -4.26
N MET A 84 2.28 -40.07 -4.13
CA MET A 84 3.60 -40.45 -4.65
C MET A 84 4.19 -41.64 -3.90
N LEU A 85 4.01 -41.71 -2.58
CA LEU A 85 4.48 -42.82 -1.74
C LEU A 85 3.75 -44.13 -2.08
N GLU A 86 2.44 -44.05 -2.32
CA GLU A 86 1.61 -45.18 -2.77
C GLU A 86 2.02 -45.64 -4.18
N PHE A 87 2.21 -44.70 -5.13
CA PHE A 87 2.70 -45.01 -6.47
C PHE A 87 4.07 -45.70 -6.46
N LEU A 88 5.01 -45.21 -5.64
CA LEU A 88 6.34 -45.82 -5.50
C LEU A 88 6.27 -47.20 -4.84
N GLY A 89 5.42 -47.38 -3.83
CA GLY A 89 5.18 -48.66 -3.16
C GLY A 89 4.55 -49.72 -4.07
N ARG A 90 3.65 -49.32 -4.97
CA ARG A 90 3.08 -50.20 -6.02
C ARG A 90 4.14 -50.62 -7.05
N THR A 91 4.98 -49.67 -7.48
CA THR A 91 6.03 -49.91 -8.49
C THR A 91 7.14 -50.83 -7.96
N LEU A 92 7.45 -50.76 -6.66
CA LEU A 92 8.46 -51.61 -6.01
C LEU A 92 7.91 -52.96 -5.52
N GLY A 93 6.65 -53.28 -5.79
CA GLY A 93 6.05 -54.61 -5.56
C GLY A 93 5.95 -55.08 -4.10
N ARG A 94 6.14 -54.20 -3.12
CA ARG A 94 6.33 -54.57 -1.69
C ARG A 94 5.08 -54.55 -0.82
N VAL A 95 3.92 -54.12 -1.33
CA VAL A 95 2.71 -53.91 -0.50
C VAL A 95 1.49 -54.61 -1.11
N ARG A 96 1.25 -55.87 -0.71
CA ARG A 96 0.05 -56.65 -1.11
C ARG A 96 -1.02 -56.78 -0.01
N TRP A 97 -0.82 -56.26 1.21
CA TRP A 97 -1.66 -56.61 2.37
C TRP A 97 -2.63 -55.54 2.90
N THR A 98 -2.75 -54.37 2.28
CA THR A 98 -3.68 -53.32 2.75
C THR A 98 -4.25 -52.45 1.61
N HIS A 99 -4.51 -53.04 0.44
CA HIS A 99 -5.02 -52.30 -0.73
C HIS A 99 -6.32 -51.53 -0.42
N ASP A 100 -7.27 -52.15 0.29
CA ASP A 100 -8.57 -51.52 0.54
C ASP A 100 -8.49 -50.35 1.52
N PHE A 101 -7.69 -50.46 2.58
CA PHE A 101 -7.51 -49.39 3.56
C PHE A 101 -6.80 -48.17 2.97
N TRP A 102 -5.71 -48.38 2.23
CA TRP A 102 -4.98 -47.25 1.62
C TRP A 102 -5.73 -46.62 0.44
N ASN A 103 -6.46 -47.42 -0.36
CA ASN A 103 -7.36 -46.87 -1.39
C ASN A 103 -8.49 -46.03 -0.77
N PHE A 104 -9.03 -46.44 0.38
CA PHE A 104 -10.03 -45.65 1.12
C PHE A 104 -9.46 -44.34 1.66
N VAL A 105 -8.25 -44.38 2.24
CA VAL A 105 -7.55 -43.17 2.70
C VAL A 105 -7.27 -42.22 1.53
N LEU A 106 -6.76 -42.72 0.40
CA LEU A 106 -6.48 -41.94 -0.81
C LEU A 106 -7.72 -41.32 -1.43
N THR A 107 -8.85 -42.04 -1.45
CA THR A 107 -10.12 -41.51 -1.98
C THR A 107 -10.66 -40.39 -1.09
N ILE A 108 -10.62 -40.54 0.23
CA ILE A 108 -11.00 -39.46 1.16
C ILE A 108 -10.09 -38.23 0.97
N LEU A 109 -8.79 -38.45 0.87
CA LEU A 109 -7.81 -37.38 0.69
C LEU A 109 -7.94 -36.71 -0.70
N GLY A 110 -8.30 -37.48 -1.73
CA GLY A 110 -8.57 -36.99 -3.08
C GLY A 110 -9.85 -36.17 -3.17
N ILE A 111 -10.91 -36.58 -2.48
CA ILE A 111 -12.13 -35.77 -2.32
C ILE A 111 -11.82 -34.48 -1.56
N ALA A 112 -11.05 -34.55 -0.47
CA ALA A 112 -10.61 -33.37 0.27
C ALA A 112 -9.77 -32.42 -0.59
N ALA A 113 -8.85 -32.95 -1.42
CA ALA A 113 -8.04 -32.17 -2.35
C ALA A 113 -8.92 -31.51 -3.42
N ALA A 114 -9.85 -32.24 -4.03
CA ALA A 114 -10.77 -31.73 -5.05
C ALA A 114 -11.70 -30.63 -4.51
N VAL A 115 -12.21 -30.79 -3.28
CA VAL A 115 -13.03 -29.76 -2.60
C VAL A 115 -12.19 -28.53 -2.23
N SER A 116 -10.93 -28.71 -1.85
CA SER A 116 -10.02 -27.59 -1.50
C SER A 116 -9.50 -26.82 -2.71
N LEU A 117 -9.45 -27.44 -3.89
CA LEU A 117 -8.92 -26.90 -5.15
C LEU A 117 -9.56 -25.55 -5.55
N PRO A 118 -10.90 -25.41 -5.64
CA PRO A 118 -11.53 -24.15 -5.99
C PRO A 118 -11.21 -23.04 -4.97
N TRP A 119 -11.18 -23.34 -3.67
CA TRP A 119 -10.79 -22.36 -2.65
C TRP A 119 -9.32 -21.97 -2.71
N SER A 120 -8.43 -22.90 -3.02
CA SER A 120 -7.01 -22.63 -3.22
C SER A 120 -6.75 -21.76 -4.45
N LEU A 121 -7.49 -21.97 -5.55
CA LEU A 121 -7.43 -21.16 -6.77
C LEU A 121 -8.00 -19.77 -6.55
N LEU A 122 -9.15 -19.66 -5.86
CA LEU A 122 -9.72 -18.37 -5.46
C LEU A 122 -8.79 -17.61 -4.50
N ALA A 123 -8.13 -18.31 -3.58
CA ALA A 123 -7.12 -17.73 -2.72
C ALA A 123 -5.92 -17.27 -3.57
N LEU A 124 -5.32 -18.13 -4.39
CA LEU A 124 -4.19 -17.77 -5.25
C LEU A 124 -4.51 -16.60 -6.19
N TRP A 125 -5.72 -16.53 -6.74
CA TRP A 125 -6.18 -15.40 -7.54
C TRP A 125 -6.28 -14.11 -6.73
N ARG A 126 -6.78 -14.18 -5.49
CA ARG A 126 -6.73 -13.05 -4.55
C ARG A 126 -5.29 -12.71 -4.15
N LEU A 127 -4.36 -13.66 -4.10
CA LEU A 127 -2.94 -13.43 -3.78
C LEU A 127 -2.30 -12.65 -4.91
N ILE A 128 -2.52 -13.09 -6.14
CA ILE A 128 -2.01 -12.41 -7.33
C ILE A 128 -2.62 -11.00 -7.39
N ARG A 129 -3.92 -10.85 -7.10
CA ARG A 129 -4.60 -9.54 -7.16
C ARG A 129 -4.26 -8.59 -6.00
N HIS A 130 -4.00 -9.07 -4.78
CA HIS A 130 -3.82 -8.26 -3.56
C HIS A 130 -2.52 -8.50 -2.79
N GLY A 131 -1.63 -9.36 -3.28
CA GLY A 131 -0.45 -9.82 -2.54
C GLY A 131 0.77 -8.93 -2.64
N THR A 132 0.84 -8.00 -3.60
CA THR A 132 1.95 -7.03 -3.64
C THR A 132 1.62 -5.81 -2.76
N PRO A 133 2.53 -5.39 -1.87
CA PRO A 133 2.37 -4.21 -1.02
C PRO A 133 2.02 -2.94 -1.82
N GLU A 134 2.53 -2.83 -3.05
CA GLU A 134 2.22 -1.76 -4.02
C GLU A 134 0.74 -1.71 -4.39
N ARG A 135 0.13 -2.86 -4.70
CA ARG A 135 -1.29 -2.93 -5.04
C ARG A 135 -2.16 -2.60 -3.83
N SER A 136 -1.74 -3.05 -2.64
CA SER A 136 -2.43 -2.74 -1.38
C SER A 136 -2.43 -1.23 -1.11
N ILE A 137 -1.26 -0.56 -1.16
CA ILE A 137 -1.21 0.89 -0.92
C ILE A 137 -1.90 1.70 -2.03
N SER A 138 -1.88 1.21 -3.28
CA SER A 138 -2.58 1.84 -4.40
C SER A 138 -4.10 1.74 -4.23
N GLN A 139 -4.62 0.58 -3.81
CA GLN A 139 -6.04 0.39 -3.50
C GLN A 139 -6.50 1.25 -2.32
N ILE A 140 -5.68 1.32 -1.28
CA ILE A 140 -5.88 2.20 -0.13
C ILE A 140 -5.90 3.67 -0.59
N GLY A 141 -4.90 4.10 -1.36
CA GLY A 141 -4.81 5.46 -1.89
C GLY A 141 -6.02 5.79 -2.73
N ARG A 142 -6.49 4.87 -3.57
CA ARG A 142 -7.72 5.06 -4.35
C ARG A 142 -8.97 5.19 -3.48
N ALA A 143 -9.08 4.41 -2.41
CA ALA A 143 -10.20 4.55 -1.47
C ALA A 143 -10.19 5.91 -0.76
N VAL A 144 -9.01 6.44 -0.42
CA VAL A 144 -8.85 7.78 0.16
C VAL A 144 -9.19 8.86 -0.86
N LEU A 145 -8.70 8.73 -2.10
CA LEU A 145 -8.98 9.66 -3.19
C LEU A 145 -10.49 9.74 -3.48
N ASP A 146 -11.15 8.60 -3.72
CA ASP A 146 -12.60 8.53 -3.96
C ASP A 146 -13.38 9.22 -2.82
N ALA A 147 -12.94 9.06 -1.56
CA ALA A 147 -13.62 9.65 -0.41
C ALA A 147 -13.36 11.15 -0.25
N LEU A 148 -12.17 11.64 -0.61
CA LEU A 148 -11.86 13.07 -0.61
C LEU A 148 -12.58 13.80 -1.75
N GLU A 149 -12.72 13.15 -2.90
CA GLU A 149 -13.55 13.63 -4.00
C GLU A 149 -15.03 13.74 -3.60
N TYR A 150 -15.55 12.71 -2.90
CA TYR A 150 -16.93 12.74 -2.41
C TYR A 150 -17.16 13.81 -1.33
N GLU A 151 -16.16 14.08 -0.49
CA GLU A 151 -16.23 15.15 0.52
C GLU A 151 -16.14 16.55 -0.10
N GLY A 152 -15.53 16.67 -1.28
CA GLY A 152 -15.34 17.93 -2.01
C GLY A 152 -13.99 18.62 -1.74
N SER A 153 -13.08 18.01 -0.97
CA SER A 153 -11.70 18.49 -0.79
C SER A 153 -10.84 18.38 -2.05
N ILE A 154 -11.24 17.55 -3.01
CA ILE A 154 -10.57 17.36 -4.31
C ILE A 154 -11.64 17.50 -5.39
N ASP A 155 -11.43 18.39 -6.35
CA ASP A 155 -12.41 18.62 -7.40
C ASP A 155 -12.26 17.58 -8.52
N GLN A 156 -13.22 16.66 -8.63
CA GLN A 156 -13.28 15.64 -9.68
C GLN A 156 -13.21 16.21 -11.11
N ARG A 157 -13.61 17.47 -11.30
CA ARG A 157 -13.64 18.13 -12.61
C ARG A 157 -12.30 18.75 -13.00
N ALA A 158 -11.39 18.93 -12.04
CA ALA A 158 -10.14 19.67 -12.22
C ALA A 158 -8.97 18.80 -12.71
N GLY A 159 -9.08 17.47 -12.73
CA GLY A 159 -8.00 16.62 -13.27
C GLY A 159 -8.29 15.12 -13.30
N ASP A 160 -7.65 14.42 -14.25
CA ASP A 160 -7.58 12.95 -14.26
C ASP A 160 -6.63 12.49 -13.14
N PHE A 161 -7.15 12.40 -11.91
CA PHE A 161 -6.36 12.00 -10.75
C PHE A 161 -5.98 10.52 -10.86
N ARG A 162 -4.68 10.25 -10.84
CA ARG A 162 -4.15 8.87 -10.84
C ARG A 162 -3.27 8.62 -9.63
N VAL A 163 -3.60 7.57 -8.89
CA VAL A 163 -2.80 7.11 -7.75
C VAL A 163 -1.65 6.26 -8.28
N TYR A 164 -0.42 6.69 -8.01
CA TYR A 164 0.78 5.95 -8.34
C TYR A 164 1.37 5.33 -7.07
N ALA A 165 1.63 4.03 -7.11
CA ALA A 165 2.39 3.33 -6.10
C ALA A 165 3.66 2.74 -6.71
N ASN A 166 4.80 2.89 -6.05
CA ASN A 166 6.06 2.27 -6.48
C ASN A 166 6.83 1.74 -5.26
N ARG A 167 7.52 0.62 -5.41
CA ARG A 167 8.32 0.03 -4.34
C ARG A 167 9.79 0.32 -4.55
N ASN A 168 10.46 0.75 -3.50
CA ASN A 168 11.91 0.87 -3.51
C ASN A 168 12.56 -0.51 -3.42
N LYS A 169 13.83 -0.59 -3.86
CA LYS A 169 14.66 -1.79 -3.65
C LYS A 169 14.77 -2.17 -2.16
N ASP A 170 14.63 -1.20 -1.25
CA ASP A 170 14.64 -1.40 0.21
C ASP A 170 13.33 -1.99 0.78
N GLY A 171 12.35 -2.33 -0.07
CA GLY A 171 11.05 -2.88 0.34
C GLY A 171 10.02 -1.83 0.78
N THR A 172 10.39 -0.56 0.94
CA THR A 172 9.47 0.53 1.27
C THR A 172 8.58 0.90 0.09
N VAL A 173 7.31 1.18 0.35
CA VAL A 173 6.33 1.52 -0.68
C VAL A 173 6.05 3.01 -0.65
N PHE A 174 6.11 3.64 -1.83
CA PHE A 174 5.78 5.03 -2.05
C PHE A 174 4.40 5.14 -2.68
N CYS A 175 3.60 6.09 -2.20
CA CYS A 175 2.31 6.44 -2.79
C CYS A 175 2.25 7.95 -3.03
N CYS A 176 1.90 8.35 -4.25
CA CYS A 176 1.63 9.74 -4.65
C CYS A 176 0.42 9.80 -5.58
N ILE A 177 -0.21 10.97 -5.67
CA ILE A 177 -1.22 11.25 -6.69
C ILE A 177 -0.60 12.12 -7.78
N GLY A 178 -0.87 11.78 -9.04
CA GLY A 178 -0.62 12.67 -10.17
C GLY A 178 -1.89 13.42 -10.54
N GLY A 179 -1.73 14.67 -10.97
CA GLY A 179 -2.83 15.60 -11.20
C GLY A 179 -3.13 16.49 -9.98
N GLY A 180 -3.97 17.49 -10.21
CA GLY A 180 -4.43 18.46 -9.21
C GLY A 180 -3.42 19.53 -8.80
N THR A 181 -3.88 20.43 -7.95
CA THR A 181 -3.11 21.49 -7.32
C THR A 181 -2.23 20.94 -6.19
N GLY A 182 -1.14 21.65 -5.86
CA GLY A 182 -0.28 21.26 -4.73
C GLY A 182 -1.02 21.16 -3.38
N GLN A 183 -2.11 21.91 -3.22
CA GLN A 183 -2.98 21.85 -2.05
C GLN A 183 -3.78 20.55 -1.97
N GLU A 184 -4.33 20.07 -3.10
CA GLU A 184 -5.04 18.80 -3.19
C GLU A 184 -4.09 17.62 -2.91
N GLN A 185 -2.87 17.69 -3.48
CA GLN A 185 -1.81 16.70 -3.21
C GLN A 185 -1.43 16.66 -1.73
N ALA A 186 -1.26 17.82 -1.09
CA ALA A 186 -0.96 17.89 0.34
C ALA A 186 -2.11 17.34 1.19
N THR A 187 -3.36 17.59 0.80
CA THR A 187 -4.56 17.10 1.50
C THR A 187 -4.67 15.57 1.41
N PHE A 188 -4.46 15.02 0.21
CA PHE A 188 -4.42 13.57 -0.02
C PHE A 188 -3.33 12.90 0.82
N LEU A 189 -2.10 13.40 0.78
CA LEU A 189 -0.97 12.83 1.52
C LEU A 189 -1.18 12.92 3.02
N ARG A 190 -1.77 14.02 3.50
CA ARG A 190 -2.13 14.17 4.91
C ARG A 190 -3.12 13.10 5.34
N ALA A 191 -4.20 12.91 4.59
CA ALA A 191 -5.22 11.92 4.89
C ALA A 191 -4.65 10.48 4.85
N LEU A 192 -3.87 10.16 3.81
CA LEU A 192 -3.22 8.85 3.69
C LEU A 192 -2.27 8.58 4.86
N ARG A 193 -1.49 9.59 5.26
CA ARG A 193 -0.58 9.50 6.41
C ARG A 193 -1.34 9.30 7.72
N GLU A 194 -2.42 10.04 7.95
CA GLU A 194 -3.25 9.89 9.17
C GLU A 194 -3.79 8.47 9.30
N MET A 195 -4.18 7.82 8.20
CA MET A 195 -4.68 6.45 8.25
C MET A 195 -3.58 5.40 8.50
N LEU A 196 -2.39 5.59 7.92
CA LEU A 196 -1.26 4.67 8.08
C LEU A 196 -0.47 4.90 9.38
N ARG A 197 -0.81 5.94 10.16
CA ARG A 197 -0.20 6.16 11.47
C ARG A 197 -0.76 5.18 12.50
N PRO A 198 0.03 4.81 13.52
CA PRO A 198 -0.48 4.09 14.68
C PRO A 198 -1.74 4.78 15.23
N VAL A 199 -2.77 3.97 15.51
CA VAL A 199 -4.06 4.46 16.01
C VAL A 199 -3.85 5.15 17.36
N ASP A 200 -4.18 6.44 17.43
CA ASP A 200 -4.14 7.22 18.66
C ASP A 200 -5.56 7.53 19.17
N ASN A 201 -6.19 8.62 18.71
CA ASN A 201 -7.55 8.99 19.13
C ASN A 201 -8.45 9.45 17.95
N PRO A 202 -8.66 8.62 16.91
CA PRO A 202 -9.51 8.99 15.80
C PRO A 202 -11.00 8.99 16.22
N ARG A 203 -11.80 9.86 15.61
CA ARG A 203 -13.26 9.93 15.87
C ARG A 203 -14.01 8.71 15.32
N TYR A 204 -13.52 8.15 14.22
CA TYR A 204 -14.01 6.90 13.64
C TYR A 204 -12.85 5.94 13.41
N LEU A 205 -13.12 4.65 13.59
CA LEU A 205 -12.16 3.58 13.43
C LEU A 205 -12.71 2.57 12.43
N LEU A 206 -11.88 2.14 11.47
CA LEU A 206 -12.18 0.95 10.68
C LEU A 206 -11.63 -0.26 11.41
N ALA A 207 -12.52 -1.08 11.95
CA ALA A 207 -12.19 -2.32 12.61
C ALA A 207 -12.45 -3.50 11.65
N ARG A 208 -11.42 -4.31 11.41
CA ARG A 208 -11.61 -5.59 10.74
C ARG A 208 -12.02 -6.63 11.78
N ARG A 209 -13.30 -7.02 11.78
CA ARG A 209 -13.84 -8.01 12.74
C ARG A 209 -13.31 -9.41 12.43
N LYS A 210 -12.96 -10.16 13.48
CA LYS A 210 -12.66 -11.60 13.39
C LYS A 210 -13.87 -12.34 12.82
N ILE A 211 -13.70 -12.94 11.65
CA ILE A 211 -14.64 -13.97 11.16
C ILE A 211 -14.31 -15.34 11.80
N TRP A 212 -13.08 -15.54 12.32
CA TRP A 212 -12.56 -16.78 12.92
C TRP A 212 -11.34 -16.52 13.85
N ARG A 213 -11.05 -17.43 14.80
CA ARG A 213 -10.04 -17.27 15.89
C ARG A 213 -8.60 -17.01 15.42
N ILE A 214 -8.26 -17.36 14.18
CA ILE A 214 -6.91 -17.30 13.60
C ILE A 214 -6.58 -15.91 13.00
N PHE A 215 -7.57 -15.04 12.81
CA PHE A 215 -7.34 -13.75 12.14
C PHE A 215 -6.73 -12.69 13.07
N ARG A 216 -5.75 -11.93 12.57
CA ARG A 216 -5.28 -10.69 13.22
C ARG A 216 -6.38 -9.63 13.17
N GLU A 217 -6.56 -8.93 14.28
CA GLU A 217 -7.43 -7.75 14.36
C GLU A 217 -6.64 -6.55 13.82
N ASP A 218 -6.99 -6.09 12.62
CA ASP A 218 -6.40 -4.88 12.04
C ASP A 218 -7.32 -3.69 12.31
N TYR A 219 -6.72 -2.59 12.76
CA TYR A 219 -7.41 -1.34 13.05
C TYR A 219 -6.79 -0.21 12.25
N PHE A 220 -7.62 0.55 11.54
CA PHE A 220 -7.19 1.71 10.76
C PHE A 220 -7.93 2.95 11.23
N ALA A 221 -7.20 4.05 11.41
CA ALA A 221 -7.77 5.33 11.73
C ALA A 221 -8.48 5.92 10.51
N VAL A 222 -9.70 6.43 10.67
CA VAL A 222 -10.32 7.24 9.61
C VAL A 222 -9.69 8.65 9.65
N PRO A 223 -9.18 9.18 8.53
CA PRO A 223 -8.60 10.52 8.47
C PRO A 223 -9.54 11.60 8.98
N ASP A 224 -9.00 12.67 9.57
CA ASP A 224 -9.81 13.70 10.24
C ASP A 224 -10.77 14.40 9.28
N VAL A 225 -10.33 14.63 8.03
CA VAL A 225 -11.14 15.23 6.95
C VAL A 225 -12.41 14.42 6.71
N LEU A 226 -12.27 13.09 6.62
CA LEU A 226 -13.39 12.16 6.39
C LEU A 226 -14.20 11.88 7.67
N ALA A 227 -13.61 12.12 8.84
CA ALA A 227 -14.25 11.93 10.14
C ALA A 227 -15.14 13.11 10.58
N ARG A 228 -15.20 14.20 9.80
CA ARG A 228 -16.01 15.39 10.10
C ARG A 228 -17.50 15.08 10.15
N LYS A 229 -18.01 14.35 9.16
CA LYS A 229 -19.41 13.90 9.05
C LYS A 229 -19.47 12.38 8.98
N LYS A 230 -20.54 11.83 9.53
CA LYS A 230 -20.80 10.38 9.50
C LYS A 230 -20.91 9.86 8.06
N GLU A 231 -21.58 10.61 7.19
CA GLU A 231 -21.79 10.28 5.78
C GLU A 231 -20.46 10.04 5.03
N PHE A 232 -19.46 10.89 5.24
CA PHE A 232 -18.15 10.75 4.60
C PHE A 232 -17.39 9.53 5.11
N ALA A 233 -17.46 9.27 6.42
CA ALA A 233 -16.84 8.10 7.04
C ALA A 233 -17.50 6.79 6.55
N GLU A 234 -18.82 6.79 6.37
CA GLU A 234 -19.57 5.65 5.82
C GLU A 234 -19.25 5.39 4.36
N PHE A 235 -19.20 6.44 3.54
CA PHE A 235 -18.79 6.35 2.14
C PHE A 235 -17.36 5.79 2.01
N PHE A 236 -16.43 6.29 2.82
CA PHE A 236 -15.06 5.78 2.87
C PHE A 236 -15.02 4.29 3.26
N ALA A 237 -15.78 3.89 4.28
CA ALA A 237 -15.86 2.48 4.69
C ALA A 237 -16.43 1.58 3.58
N GLN A 238 -17.41 2.05 2.81
CA GLN A 238 -17.97 1.33 1.68
C GLN A 238 -16.95 1.17 0.54
N ARG A 239 -16.21 2.25 0.21
CA ARG A 239 -15.13 2.22 -0.79
C ARG A 239 -13.99 1.30 -0.37
N TRP A 240 -13.60 1.37 0.90
CA TRP A 240 -12.62 0.46 1.49
C TRP A 240 -13.06 -1.00 1.37
N LYS A 241 -14.33 -1.30 1.69
CA LYS A 241 -14.87 -2.66 1.59
C LYS A 241 -14.79 -3.22 0.17
N ARG A 242 -14.99 -2.37 -0.84
CA ARG A 242 -14.92 -2.74 -2.27
C ARG A 242 -13.49 -2.89 -2.79
N LEU A 243 -12.58 -2.01 -2.39
CA LEU A 243 -11.22 -1.93 -2.95
C LEU A 243 -10.18 -2.73 -2.16
N VAL A 244 -10.26 -2.72 -0.83
CA VAL A 244 -9.26 -3.29 0.08
C VAL A 244 -9.76 -4.55 0.78
N GLY A 245 -11.01 -4.53 1.28
CA GLY A 245 -11.65 -5.71 1.89
C GLY A 245 -12.54 -5.41 3.09
N PRO A 246 -13.15 -6.44 3.69
CA PRO A 246 -14.20 -6.28 4.69
C PRO A 246 -13.72 -5.54 5.95
N VAL A 247 -14.44 -4.49 6.32
CA VAL A 247 -14.24 -3.67 7.52
C VAL A 247 -15.58 -3.21 8.09
N GLN A 248 -15.59 -2.85 9.37
CA GLN A 248 -16.71 -2.23 10.06
C GLN A 248 -16.31 -0.84 10.54
N LEU A 249 -17.16 0.15 10.28
CA LEU A 249 -16.97 1.50 10.79
C LEU A 249 -17.46 1.56 12.25
N VAL A 250 -16.58 2.00 13.15
CA VAL A 250 -16.85 2.09 14.59
C VAL A 250 -16.68 3.54 15.03
N PHE A 251 -17.69 4.09 15.69
CA PHE A 251 -17.60 5.41 16.30
C PHE A 251 -16.97 5.30 17.69
N THR A 252 -15.86 6.01 17.91
CA THR A 252 -15.01 5.79 19.10
C THR A 252 -15.51 6.51 20.36
N ARG A 253 -16.50 7.40 20.25
CA ARG A 253 -17.01 8.18 21.40
C ARG A 253 -18.08 7.44 22.22
N THR A 254 -18.52 6.26 21.81
CA THR A 254 -19.43 5.40 22.59
C THR A 254 -18.65 4.51 23.56
N ALA A 255 -19.31 3.97 24.59
CA ALA A 255 -18.67 3.05 25.54
C ALA A 255 -18.07 1.82 24.83
N GLU A 256 -18.78 1.24 23.86
CA GLU A 256 -18.30 0.13 23.04
C GLU A 256 -17.13 0.53 22.13
N GLY A 257 -17.22 1.70 21.49
CA GLY A 257 -16.19 2.23 20.62
C GLY A 257 -14.89 2.53 21.36
N ARG A 258 -14.97 3.04 22.60
CA ARG A 258 -13.80 3.27 23.46
C ARG A 258 -13.07 1.97 23.81
N LYS A 259 -13.81 0.89 24.08
CA LYS A 259 -13.19 -0.44 24.33
C LYS A 259 -12.42 -0.92 23.10
N LEU A 260 -12.99 -0.77 21.90
CA LEU A 260 -12.32 -1.09 20.64
C LEU A 260 -11.11 -0.20 20.38
N LEU A 261 -11.21 1.10 20.69
CA LEU A 261 -10.08 2.03 20.57
C LEU A 261 -8.92 1.64 21.49
N LEU A 262 -9.19 1.30 22.75
CA LEU A 262 -8.14 0.85 23.68
C LEU A 262 -7.48 -0.45 23.18
N ARG A 263 -8.26 -1.38 22.64
CA ARG A 263 -7.70 -2.59 22.02
C ARG A 263 -6.82 -2.24 20.82
N ALA A 264 -7.28 -1.36 19.94
CA ALA A 264 -6.52 -0.87 18.80
C ALA A 264 -5.21 -0.19 19.20
N ARG A 265 -5.22 0.63 20.26
CA ARG A 265 -4.02 1.25 20.83
C ARG A 265 -3.04 0.22 21.38
N ASN A 266 -3.51 -0.79 22.10
CA ASN A 266 -2.62 -1.85 22.57
C ASN A 266 -1.99 -2.65 21.41
N TYR A 267 -2.75 -2.93 20.35
CA TYR A 267 -2.19 -3.55 19.14
C TYR A 267 -1.20 -2.64 18.41
N SER A 268 -1.49 -1.33 18.32
CA SER A 268 -0.62 -0.36 17.66
C SER A 268 0.65 -0.08 18.46
N LEU A 269 0.61 -0.17 19.79
CA LEU A 269 1.77 -0.05 20.69
C LEU A 269 2.73 -1.24 20.53
N SER A 270 2.21 -2.46 20.38
CA SER A 270 3.03 -3.63 20.00
C SER A 270 3.69 -3.45 18.63
N GLY A 271 3.04 -2.68 17.74
CA GLY A 271 3.58 -2.24 16.46
C GLY A 271 4.37 -0.92 16.53
N ALA A 272 4.46 -0.23 17.66
CA ALA A 272 5.10 1.10 17.75
C ALA A 272 6.63 1.03 17.67
N PHE A 273 7.21 -0.17 17.71
CA PHE A 273 8.59 -0.43 17.28
C PHE A 273 8.76 -0.43 15.75
N GLN A 274 7.69 -0.29 14.96
CA GLN A 274 7.74 -0.23 13.49
C GLN A 274 8.15 1.16 13.01
N LYS A 275 8.96 1.20 11.95
CA LYS A 275 9.43 2.43 11.29
C LYS A 275 8.24 3.32 10.87
N ARG A 276 8.22 4.56 11.35
CA ARG A 276 7.18 5.56 11.07
C ARG A 276 7.06 5.85 9.57
N THR A 277 5.85 6.20 9.13
CA THR A 277 5.63 6.70 7.76
C THR A 277 6.30 8.07 7.61
N GLU A 278 7.25 8.18 6.69
CA GLU A 278 8.01 9.40 6.43
C GLU A 278 7.47 10.09 5.17
N ARG A 279 7.32 11.41 5.24
CA ARG A 279 7.04 12.22 4.05
C ARG A 279 8.37 12.39 3.33
N VAL A 280 8.39 12.07 2.04
CA VAL A 280 9.58 12.20 1.21
C VAL A 280 9.17 12.82 -0.11
N SER A 281 9.86 13.88 -0.47
CA SER A 281 9.73 14.50 -1.78
C SER A 281 10.40 13.60 -2.81
N CYS A 282 9.67 13.11 -3.81
CA CYS A 282 10.26 12.35 -4.90
C CYS A 282 10.24 13.16 -6.20
N TRP A 283 11.32 13.02 -6.95
CA TRP A 283 11.40 13.47 -8.33
C TRP A 283 10.91 12.30 -9.18
N LYS A 284 9.70 12.41 -9.73
CA LYS A 284 9.39 11.69 -10.96
C LYS A 284 9.91 12.49 -12.12
#